data_AF-A0A6P6B8J8-F1
#
_entry.id   AF-A0A6P6B8J8-F1
#
_cell.length_a   1.000
_cell.length_b   1.000
_cell.length_c   1.000
_cell.angle_alpha   90.00
_cell.angle_beta   90.00
_cell.angle_gamma   90.00
#
_symmetry.space_group_name_H-M   'P 1'
#
loop_
_entity.id
_entity.type
_entity.pdbx_description
1 polymer ?
#
loop_
_entity_poly.entity_id
_entity_poly.type
_entity_poly.pdbx_seq_one_letter_code
_entity_poly.pdbx_strand_id
1 'polypeptide(L)'
;MASQSDVASQQPEIQEQGSGRGKKANSRDIWSTMDGRLAKVEVTVADVRDKFDKVEACFEDMDSRAEELKGEMQSALNETIDMLTQRNETLEAMMETMRKEFEELKGELTAWKTAIRNGVIAGVPKSRVEIPKPKEFKGIRAAKEVDKFLWEMEQCFQLVGMQDDASKVALLPCILLMSPYYDGGAGVMM
;
A
#
# COMPACT_ATOMS: atom_id res chain seq x y z
N MET A 1 -2.68 -27.45 -42.89
CA MET A 1 -1.93 -28.69 -42.57
C MET A 1 -2.78 -29.86 -43.00
N ALA A 2 -2.39 -30.49 -44.10
CA ALA A 2 -3.05 -31.68 -44.65
C ALA A 2 -2.32 -32.92 -44.13
N SER A 3 -3.07 -33.94 -43.72
CA SER A 3 -2.57 -35.30 -43.63
C SER A 3 -3.72 -36.24 -43.92
N GLN A 4 -3.82 -36.61 -45.21
CA GLN A 4 -4.43 -37.85 -45.65
C GLN A 4 -3.43 -38.97 -45.34
N SER A 5 -3.89 -40.05 -44.73
CA SER A 5 -3.21 -41.35 -44.78
C SER A 5 -4.22 -42.39 -45.22
N ASP A 6 -3.87 -43.02 -46.33
CA ASP A 6 -4.64 -43.98 -47.08
C ASP A 6 -4.30 -45.42 -46.64
N VAL A 7 -5.26 -46.32 -46.84
CA VAL A 7 -5.14 -47.78 -47.01
C VAL A 7 -4.67 -48.65 -45.82
N ALA A 8 -5.61 -49.44 -45.28
CA ALA A 8 -5.63 -50.90 -45.48
C ALA A 8 -6.94 -51.50 -44.94
N SER A 9 -7.88 -51.75 -45.84
CA SER A 9 -9.05 -52.59 -45.56
C SER A 9 -8.61 -54.04 -45.42
N GLN A 10 -8.52 -54.56 -44.20
CA GLN A 10 -8.42 -55.99 -43.94
C GLN A 10 -9.84 -56.51 -43.66
N GLN A 11 -10.54 -56.95 -44.70
CA GLN A 11 -11.71 -57.83 -44.53
C GLN A 11 -11.23 -59.16 -43.92
N PRO A 12 -11.89 -59.71 -42.89
CA PRO A 12 -11.61 -61.07 -42.47
C PRO A 12 -12.19 -62.03 -43.53
N GLU A 13 -11.32 -62.72 -44.26
CA GLU A 13 -11.67 -63.92 -45.03
C GLU A 13 -12.29 -64.94 -44.07
N ILE A 14 -13.60 -65.18 -44.22
CA ILE A 14 -14.29 -66.27 -43.54
C ILE A 14 -13.97 -67.55 -44.32
N GLN A 15 -13.02 -68.31 -43.80
CA GLN A 15 -12.72 -69.67 -44.24
C GLN A 15 -13.89 -70.58 -43.81
N GLU A 16 -14.76 -70.96 -44.74
CA GLU A 16 -15.74 -72.03 -44.51
C GLU A 16 -15.00 -73.37 -44.40
N GLN A 17 -14.65 -73.76 -43.17
CA GLN A 17 -14.36 -75.15 -42.85
C GLN A 17 -15.64 -75.84 -42.42
N GLY A 18 -16.16 -76.67 -43.33
CA GLY A 18 -17.28 -77.55 -43.06
C GLY A 18 -16.95 -78.67 -42.08
N SER A 19 -18.02 -79.20 -41.49
CA SER A 19 -18.13 -80.42 -40.67
C SER A 19 -18.07 -80.23 -39.15
N GLY A 20 -19.26 -80.12 -38.56
CA GLY A 20 -19.48 -80.17 -37.11
C GLY A 20 -20.96 -80.05 -36.74
N ARG A 21 -21.76 -81.09 -36.99
CA ARG A 21 -23.11 -81.39 -36.47
C ARG A 21 -23.74 -80.31 -35.57
N GLY A 22 -24.41 -79.33 -36.19
CA GLY A 22 -25.05 -78.22 -35.47
C GLY A 22 -26.21 -78.68 -34.58
N LYS A 23 -26.07 -78.53 -33.27
CA LYS A 23 -27.23 -78.50 -32.36
C LYS A 23 -27.95 -77.17 -32.59
N LYS A 24 -29.10 -77.21 -33.27
CA LYS A 24 -29.99 -76.05 -33.42
C LYS A 24 -30.47 -75.64 -32.02
N ALA A 25 -29.94 -74.56 -31.46
CA ALA A 25 -30.42 -74.01 -30.20
C ALA A 25 -31.92 -73.71 -30.34
N ASN A 26 -32.70 -74.13 -29.36
CA ASN A 26 -34.14 -73.88 -29.38
C ASN A 26 -34.37 -72.38 -29.14
N SER A 27 -35.32 -71.79 -29.86
CA SER A 27 -35.67 -70.34 -29.75
C SER A 27 -35.92 -69.91 -28.30
N ARG A 28 -36.45 -70.83 -27.49
CA ARG A 28 -36.71 -70.65 -26.06
C ARG A 28 -35.45 -70.33 -25.25
N ASP A 29 -34.32 -71.00 -25.53
CA ASP A 29 -33.08 -70.82 -24.77
C ASP A 29 -32.44 -69.46 -25.06
N ILE A 30 -32.57 -68.99 -26.31
CA ILE A 30 -32.14 -67.65 -26.73
C ILE A 30 -32.96 -66.59 -25.99
N TRP A 31 -34.27 -66.77 -25.91
CA TRP A 31 -35.16 -65.84 -25.20
C TRP A 31 -34.86 -65.76 -23.70
N SER A 32 -34.65 -66.90 -23.03
CA SER A 32 -34.23 -66.93 -21.63
C SER A 32 -32.89 -66.23 -21.39
N THR A 33 -31.95 -66.34 -22.34
CA THR A 33 -30.67 -65.62 -22.27
C THR A 33 -30.87 -64.10 -22.41
N MET A 34 -31.76 -63.67 -23.30
CA MET A 34 -32.10 -62.25 -23.46
C MET A 34 -32.80 -61.67 -22.24
N ASP A 35 -33.78 -62.38 -21.67
CA ASP A 35 -34.46 -61.98 -20.42
C ASP A 35 -33.46 -61.80 -19.27
N GLY A 36 -32.53 -62.75 -19.09
CA GLY A 36 -31.50 -62.63 -18.06
C GLY A 36 -30.58 -61.42 -18.25
N ARG A 37 -30.25 -61.09 -19.52
CA ARG A 37 -29.48 -59.88 -19.84
C ARG A 37 -30.30 -58.61 -19.62
N LEU A 38 -31.60 -58.62 -19.96
CA LEU A 38 -32.51 -57.49 -19.76
C LEU A 38 -32.66 -57.18 -18.26
N ALA A 39 -32.90 -58.20 -17.44
CA ALA A 39 -32.95 -58.04 -15.99
C ALA A 39 -31.64 -57.46 -15.43
N LYS A 40 -30.48 -57.90 -15.95
CA LYS A 40 -29.18 -57.31 -15.56
C LYS A 40 -29.06 -55.84 -15.99
N VAL A 41 -29.50 -55.50 -17.20
CA VAL A 41 -29.52 -54.10 -17.68
C VAL A 41 -30.42 -53.24 -16.81
N GLU A 42 -31.63 -53.69 -16.49
CA GLU A 42 -32.58 -52.98 -15.61
C GLU A 42 -31.95 -52.66 -14.25
N VAL A 43 -31.31 -53.64 -13.62
CA VAL A 43 -30.59 -53.43 -12.35
C VAL A 43 -29.45 -52.41 -12.50
N THR A 44 -28.65 -52.51 -13.56
CA THR A 44 -27.55 -51.55 -13.78
C THR A 44 -28.04 -50.14 -14.11
N VAL A 45 -29.17 -50.01 -14.82
CA VAL A 45 -29.79 -48.71 -15.12
C VAL A 45 -30.37 -48.09 -13.85
N ALA A 46 -30.95 -48.90 -12.95
CA ALA A 46 -31.40 -48.42 -11.64
C ALA A 46 -30.22 -47.92 -10.78
N ASP A 47 -29.10 -48.65 -10.74
CA ASP A 47 -27.88 -48.24 -10.03
C ASP A 47 -27.25 -46.96 -10.61
N VAL A 48 -27.21 -46.84 -11.95
CA VAL A 48 -26.72 -45.62 -12.61
C VAL A 48 -27.64 -44.43 -12.32
N ARG A 49 -28.97 -44.65 -12.30
CA ARG A 49 -29.94 -43.60 -11.94
C ARG A 49 -29.72 -43.10 -10.52
N ASP A 50 -29.62 -43.98 -9.54
CA ASP A 50 -29.34 -43.61 -8.14
C ASP A 50 -28.01 -42.86 -7.99
N LYS A 51 -26.97 -43.26 -8.73
CA LYS A 51 -25.71 -42.52 -8.76
C LYS A 51 -25.85 -41.14 -9.39
N PHE A 52 -26.65 -41.01 -10.45
CA PHE A 52 -26.92 -39.73 -11.09
C PHE A 52 -27.67 -38.78 -10.14
N ASP A 53 -28.71 -39.28 -9.47
CA ASP A 53 -29.48 -38.50 -8.47
C ASP A 53 -28.56 -38.00 -7.33
N LYS A 54 -27.60 -38.83 -6.89
CA LYS A 54 -26.59 -38.43 -5.89
C LYS A 54 -25.63 -37.35 -6.41
N VAL A 55 -25.23 -37.43 -7.67
CA VAL A 55 -24.36 -36.41 -8.30
C VAL A 55 -25.11 -35.09 -8.46
N GLU A 56 -26.38 -35.13 -8.85
CA GLU A 56 -27.24 -33.95 -8.97
C GLU A 56 -27.37 -33.24 -7.62
N ALA A 57 -27.73 -33.98 -6.55
CA ALA A 57 -27.79 -33.42 -5.20
C ALA A 57 -26.43 -32.85 -4.72
N CYS A 58 -25.32 -33.50 -5.07
CA CYS A 58 -23.98 -32.98 -4.75
C CYS A 58 -23.67 -31.68 -5.49
N PHE A 59 -24.14 -31.54 -6.73
CA PHE A 59 -23.95 -30.32 -7.52
C PHE A 59 -24.76 -29.16 -6.94
N GLU A 60 -26.01 -29.40 -6.53
CA GLU A 60 -26.85 -28.41 -5.85
C GLU A 60 -26.21 -27.93 -4.54
N ASP A 61 -25.65 -28.83 -3.72
CA ASP A 61 -24.90 -28.45 -2.50
C ASP A 61 -23.69 -27.58 -2.82
N MET A 62 -22.91 -27.97 -3.83
CA MET A 62 -21.74 -27.20 -4.27
C MET A 62 -22.13 -25.80 -4.75
N ASP A 63 -23.22 -25.67 -5.51
CA ASP A 63 -23.71 -24.38 -6.01
C ASP A 63 -24.16 -23.48 -4.85
N SER A 64 -24.90 -24.04 -3.88
CA SER A 64 -25.29 -23.34 -2.66
C SER A 64 -24.09 -22.82 -1.88
N ARG A 65 -23.06 -23.65 -1.69
CA ARG A 65 -21.84 -23.26 -0.97
C ARG A 65 -21.01 -22.23 -1.74
N ALA A 66 -21.03 -22.29 -3.08
CA ALA A 66 -20.35 -21.31 -3.92
C ALA A 66 -21.01 -19.92 -3.79
N GLU A 67 -22.34 -19.86 -3.80
CA GLU A 67 -23.06 -18.60 -3.62
C GLU A 67 -22.94 -18.05 -2.20
N GLU A 68 -22.92 -18.91 -1.17
CA GLU A 68 -22.64 -18.50 0.22
C GLU A 68 -21.24 -17.86 0.34
N LEU A 69 -20.20 -18.55 -0.13
CA LEU A 69 -18.83 -18.03 -0.10
C LEU A 69 -18.68 -16.71 -0.86
N LYS A 70 -19.34 -16.59 -2.01
CA LYS A 70 -19.36 -15.36 -2.80
C LYS A 70 -20.05 -14.22 -2.04
N GLY A 71 -21.16 -14.50 -1.36
CA GLY A 71 -21.85 -13.56 -0.48
C GLY A 71 -20.97 -13.09 0.67
N GLU A 72 -20.31 -14.02 1.36
CA GLU A 72 -19.37 -13.71 2.45
C GLU A 72 -18.20 -12.84 1.97
N MET A 73 -17.58 -13.21 0.84
CA MET A 73 -16.47 -12.45 0.27
C MET A 73 -16.90 -11.04 -0.14
N GLN A 74 -18.09 -10.90 -0.75
CA GLN A 74 -18.62 -9.59 -1.13
C GLN A 74 -18.94 -8.73 0.10
N SER A 75 -19.48 -9.34 1.17
CA SER A 75 -19.73 -8.66 2.44
C SER A 75 -18.43 -8.16 3.08
N ALA A 76 -17.42 -9.02 3.17
CA ALA A 76 -16.12 -8.67 3.75
C ALA A 76 -15.39 -7.59 2.94
N LEU A 77 -15.50 -7.63 1.60
CA LEU A 77 -14.97 -6.59 0.72
C LEU A 77 -15.67 -5.25 0.95
N ASN A 78 -17.00 -5.24 1.02
CA ASN A 78 -17.76 -4.01 1.27
C ASN A 78 -17.43 -3.41 2.64
N GLU A 79 -17.38 -4.23 3.69
CA GLU A 79 -17.00 -3.77 5.04
C GLU A 79 -15.59 -3.16 5.05
N THR A 80 -14.64 -3.78 4.34
CA THR A 80 -13.28 -3.25 4.21
C THR A 80 -13.26 -1.91 3.46
N ILE A 81 -14.05 -1.78 2.38
CA ILE A 81 -14.19 -0.53 1.62
C ILE A 81 -14.79 0.58 2.50
N ASP A 82 -15.81 0.28 3.28
CA ASP A 82 -16.46 1.24 4.17
C ASP A 82 -15.48 1.72 5.25
N MET A 83 -14.74 0.80 5.88
CA MET A 83 -13.69 1.14 6.84
C MET A 83 -12.60 2.03 6.23
N LEU A 84 -12.15 1.71 5.02
CA LEU A 84 -11.14 2.51 4.31
C LEU A 84 -11.67 3.90 3.97
N THR A 85 -12.93 3.99 3.53
CA THR A 85 -13.60 5.25 3.22
C THR A 85 -13.69 6.14 4.46
N GLN A 86 -14.14 5.59 5.58
CA GLN A 86 -14.23 6.31 6.86
C GLN A 86 -12.85 6.79 7.36
N ARG A 87 -11.82 5.94 7.26
CA ARG A 87 -10.45 6.33 7.61
C ARG A 87 -9.94 7.45 6.72
N ASN A 88 -10.25 7.41 5.43
CA ASN A 88 -9.86 8.45 4.48
C ASN A 88 -10.55 9.78 4.79
N GLU A 89 -11.85 9.78 5.09
CA GLU A 89 -12.59 10.97 5.54
C GLU A 89 -12.00 11.57 6.82
N THR A 90 -11.64 10.71 7.78
CA THR A 90 -11.01 11.13 9.04
C THR A 90 -9.66 11.80 8.79
N LEU A 91 -8.82 11.21 7.92
CA LEU A 91 -7.53 11.79 7.56
C LEU A 91 -7.68 13.14 6.84
N GLU A 92 -8.65 13.27 5.93
CA GLU A 92 -8.93 14.52 5.23
C GLU A 92 -9.35 15.62 6.22
N ALA A 93 -10.20 15.30 7.19
CA ALA A 93 -10.61 16.24 8.24
C ALA A 93 -9.44 16.70 9.12
N MET A 94 -8.52 15.79 9.46
CA MET A 94 -7.30 16.14 10.20
C MET A 94 -6.38 17.04 9.38
N MET A 95 -6.18 16.75 8.09
CA MET A 95 -5.37 17.58 7.21
C MET A 95 -5.95 18.98 7.04
N GLU A 96 -7.28 19.10 6.92
CA GLU A 96 -7.95 20.40 6.85
C GLU A 96 -7.79 21.19 8.16
N THR A 97 -7.84 20.51 9.31
CA THR A 97 -7.59 21.14 10.62
C THR A 97 -6.16 21.68 10.70
N MET A 98 -5.16 20.86 10.37
CA MET A 98 -3.75 21.30 10.34
C MET A 98 -3.50 22.44 9.36
N ARG A 99 -4.14 22.43 8.19
CA ARG A 99 -4.06 23.50 7.20
C ARG A 99 -4.58 24.83 7.77
N LYS A 100 -5.70 24.80 8.48
CA LYS A 100 -6.26 25.99 9.14
C LYS A 100 -5.33 26.54 10.21
N GLU A 101 -4.84 25.68 11.10
CA GLU A 101 -3.88 26.08 12.15
C GLU A 101 -2.59 26.68 11.54
N PHE A 102 -2.10 26.11 10.44
CA PHE A 102 -0.93 26.63 9.75
C PHE A 102 -1.16 28.02 9.15
N GLU A 103 -2.31 28.26 8.51
CA GLU A 103 -2.66 29.58 7.98
C GLU A 103 -2.91 30.61 9.10
N GLU A 104 -3.46 30.19 10.24
CA GLU A 104 -3.58 31.03 11.44
C GLU A 104 -2.20 31.45 11.98
N LEU A 105 -1.31 30.49 12.23
CA LEU A 105 0.06 30.76 12.70
C LEU A 105 0.84 31.66 11.74
N LYS A 106 0.66 31.46 10.43
CA LYS A 106 1.25 32.30 9.39
C LYS A 106 0.66 33.71 9.42
N GLY A 107 -0.66 33.83 9.63
CA GLY A 107 -1.34 35.10 9.88
C GLY A 107 -0.75 35.84 11.08
N GLU A 108 -0.64 35.18 12.23
CA GLU A 108 -0.03 35.73 13.44
C GLU A 108 1.41 36.18 13.21
N LEU A 109 2.22 35.36 12.53
CA LEU A 109 3.61 35.70 12.20
C LEU A 109 3.70 36.96 11.33
N THR A 110 2.79 37.12 10.36
CA THR A 110 2.73 38.34 9.52
C THR A 110 2.26 39.56 10.31
N ALA A 111 1.31 39.40 11.22
CA ALA A 111 0.84 40.45 12.11
C ALA A 111 1.97 40.90 13.05
N TRP A 112 2.69 39.97 13.66
CA TRP A 112 3.83 40.25 14.53
C TRP A 112 4.97 40.97 13.79
N LYS A 113 5.37 40.49 12.60
CA LYS A 113 6.33 41.17 11.73
C LYS A 113 5.91 42.60 11.39
N THR A 114 4.62 42.82 11.17
CA THR A 114 4.06 44.15 10.84
C THR A 114 4.04 45.06 12.07
N ALA A 115 3.66 44.54 13.24
CA ALA A 115 3.65 45.29 14.49
C ALA A 115 5.06 45.75 14.89
N ILE A 116 6.08 44.89 14.71
CA ILE A 116 7.50 45.25 14.88
C ILE A 116 7.89 46.34 13.88
N ARG A 117 7.59 46.15 12.59
CA ARG A 117 7.91 47.14 11.55
C ARG A 117 7.29 48.49 11.85
N ASN A 118 6.07 48.51 12.37
CA ASN A 118 5.31 49.72 12.65
C ASN A 118 5.66 50.34 14.01
N GLY A 119 6.49 49.69 14.83
CA GLY A 119 6.86 50.16 16.17
C GLY A 119 5.71 50.14 17.17
N VAL A 120 4.66 49.36 16.89
CA VAL A 120 3.45 49.24 17.74
C VAL A 120 3.75 48.41 18.99
N ILE A 121 4.73 47.50 18.92
CA ILE A 121 5.27 46.82 20.10
C ILE A 121 6.27 47.78 20.77
N ALA A 122 5.82 48.44 21.84
CA ALA A 122 6.65 49.32 22.66
C ALA A 122 7.78 48.51 23.32
N GLY A 123 8.95 48.52 22.69
CA GLY A 123 10.16 47.88 23.24
C GLY A 123 11.16 47.35 22.22
N VAL A 124 10.81 47.19 20.93
CA VAL A 124 11.79 46.76 19.92
C VAL A 124 12.32 47.98 19.16
N PRO A 125 13.62 48.34 19.32
CA PRO A 125 14.23 49.43 18.57
C PRO A 125 14.12 49.13 17.07
N LYS A 126 13.43 50.01 16.34
CA LYS A 126 13.34 50.00 14.88
C LYS A 126 14.69 50.41 14.27
N SER A 127 15.68 49.55 14.42
CA SER A 127 17.02 49.76 13.88
C SER A 127 17.24 48.72 12.79
N ARG A 128 17.09 49.15 11.54
CA ARG A 128 17.68 48.43 10.40
C ARG A 128 19.19 48.59 10.54
N VAL A 129 19.81 47.73 11.34
CA VAL A 129 21.26 47.60 11.37
C VAL A 129 21.59 46.33 10.61
N GLU A 130 22.32 46.51 9.51
CA GLU A 130 22.99 45.40 8.84
C GLU A 130 23.91 44.76 9.86
N ILE A 131 23.56 43.55 10.31
CA ILE A 131 24.41 42.74 11.17
C ILE A 131 25.71 42.54 10.38
N PRO A 132 26.85 43.12 10.82
CA PRO A 132 28.10 42.98 10.11
C PRO A 132 28.46 41.50 10.11
N LYS A 133 28.60 40.90 8.93
CA LYS A 133 28.99 39.49 8.80
C LYS A 133 30.35 39.31 9.52
N PRO A 134 30.45 38.49 10.58
CA PRO A 134 31.72 38.29 11.29
C PRO A 134 32.82 37.82 10.32
N LYS A 135 34.03 38.36 10.41
CA LYS A 135 35.11 37.83 9.57
C LYS A 135 35.43 36.40 10.02
N GLU A 136 35.65 35.49 9.07
CA GLU A 136 36.07 34.12 9.34
C GLU A 136 37.33 34.11 10.21
N PHE A 137 37.31 33.30 11.27
CA PHE A 137 38.40 33.21 12.23
C PHE A 137 39.62 32.55 11.58
N LYS A 138 40.68 33.32 11.35
CA LYS A 138 41.90 32.85 10.65
C LYS A 138 42.88 32.10 11.56
N GLY A 139 42.45 31.63 12.74
CA GLY A 139 43.28 30.86 13.67
C GLY A 139 44.29 31.68 14.47
N ILE A 140 44.39 33.00 14.25
CA ILE A 140 45.30 33.89 14.97
C ILE A 140 44.58 34.38 16.23
N ARG A 141 45.08 34.01 17.40
CA ARG A 141 44.55 34.48 18.68
C ARG A 141 45.02 35.91 18.97
N ALA A 142 44.41 36.89 18.31
CA ALA A 142 44.60 38.29 18.60
C ALA A 142 43.56 38.75 19.64
N ALA A 143 44.00 39.25 20.80
CA ALA A 143 43.10 39.77 21.84
C ALA A 143 42.12 40.84 21.31
N LYS A 144 42.59 41.65 20.35
CA LYS A 144 41.79 42.68 19.67
C LYS A 144 40.60 42.13 18.87
N GLU A 145 40.65 40.89 18.39
CA GLU A 145 39.54 40.26 17.68
C GLU A 145 38.44 39.81 18.64
N VAL A 146 38.82 39.33 19.83
CA VAL A 146 37.87 38.98 20.90
C VAL A 146 37.17 40.23 21.41
N ASP A 147 37.90 41.32 21.66
CA ASP A 147 37.30 42.59 22.07
C ASP A 147 36.34 43.13 21.01
N LYS A 148 36.70 43.03 19.72
CA LYS A 148 35.82 43.42 18.61
C LYS A 148 34.55 42.58 18.56
N PHE A 149 34.67 41.28 18.75
CA PHE A 149 33.53 40.36 18.77
C PHE A 149 32.60 40.61 19.96
N LEU A 150 33.14 40.79 21.16
CA LEU A 150 32.36 41.11 22.36
C LEU A 150 31.65 42.47 22.21
N TRP A 151 32.34 43.44 21.61
CA TRP A 151 31.74 44.72 21.26
C TRP A 151 30.59 44.55 20.25
N GLU A 152 30.77 43.77 19.18
CA GLU A 152 29.71 43.47 18.20
C GLU A 152 28.51 42.73 18.83
N MET A 153 28.76 41.80 19.76
CA MET A 153 27.71 41.09 20.50
C MET A 153 26.92 42.03 21.41
N GLU A 154 27.60 42.92 22.12
CA GLU A 154 26.94 43.93 22.96
C GLU A 154 26.08 44.87 22.12
N GLN A 155 26.55 45.25 20.92
CA GLN A 155 25.73 46.00 19.97
C GLN A 155 24.49 45.18 19.54
N CYS A 156 24.63 43.89 19.25
CA CYS A 156 23.47 43.03 18.95
C CYS A 156 22.46 42.99 20.10
N PHE A 157 22.91 42.89 21.36
CA PHE A 157 21.99 42.91 22.51
C PHE A 157 21.27 44.24 22.67
N GLN A 158 21.98 45.35 22.47
CA GLN A 158 21.37 46.68 22.47
C GLN A 158 20.32 46.84 21.36
N LEU A 159 20.53 46.24 20.19
CA LEU A 159 19.56 46.26 19.08
C LEU A 159 18.29 45.45 19.40
N VAL A 160 18.42 44.35 20.12
CA VAL A 160 17.28 43.53 20.58
C VAL A 160 16.58 44.16 21.80
N GLY A 161 17.11 45.27 22.34
CA GLY A 161 16.56 45.94 23.52
C GLY A 161 16.87 45.18 24.82
N MET A 162 17.85 44.29 24.80
CA MET A 162 18.24 43.47 25.95
C MET A 162 19.32 44.20 26.75
N GLN A 163 18.92 44.70 27.91
CA GLN A 163 19.80 45.46 28.80
C GLN A 163 20.26 44.66 30.02
N ASP A 164 19.54 43.57 30.35
CA ASP A 164 19.85 42.67 31.46
C ASP A 164 20.88 41.61 31.07
N ASP A 165 21.98 41.53 31.84
CA ASP A 165 23.10 40.64 31.55
C ASP A 165 22.72 39.15 31.66
N ALA A 166 21.80 38.78 32.54
CA ALA A 166 21.36 37.39 32.67
C ALA A 166 20.62 36.92 31.39
N SER A 167 19.76 37.79 30.86
CA SER A 167 19.05 37.56 29.60
C SER A 167 20.00 37.53 28.40
N LYS A 168 21.02 38.41 28.37
CA LYS A 168 22.06 38.39 27.33
C LYS A 168 22.84 37.07 27.31
N VAL A 169 23.26 36.59 28.49
CA VAL A 169 23.97 35.30 28.63
C VAL A 169 23.10 34.11 28.26
N ALA A 170 21.80 34.15 28.57
CA ALA A 170 20.87 33.09 28.20
C ALA A 170 20.63 33.00 26.67
N LEU A 171 20.65 34.13 25.96
CA LEU A 171 20.39 34.17 24.51
C LEU A 171 21.67 34.00 23.67
N LEU A 172 22.85 34.25 24.24
CA LEU A 172 24.16 34.06 23.60
C LEU A 172 24.27 32.72 22.85
N PRO A 173 23.98 31.55 23.46
CA PRO A 173 24.05 30.26 22.78
C PRO A 173 23.14 30.17 21.55
N CYS A 174 21.92 30.68 21.63
CA CYS A 174 20.95 30.66 20.52
C CYS A 174 21.40 31.54 19.35
N ILE A 175 21.96 32.73 19.63
CA ILE A 175 22.48 33.63 18.59
C ILE A 175 23.70 33.02 17.88
N LEU A 176 24.56 32.33 18.63
CA LEU A 176 25.73 31.64 18.07
C LEU A 176 25.34 30.42 17.23
N LEU A 177 24.29 29.69 17.62
CA LEU A 177 23.76 28.54 16.87
C LEU A 177 22.98 28.95 15.62
N MET A 178 22.33 30.11 15.63
CA MET A 178 21.56 30.65 14.50
C MET A 178 22.43 31.44 13.51
N SER A 179 23.66 31.78 13.88
CA SER A 179 24.64 32.37 12.97
C SER A 179 25.11 31.29 11.99
N PRO A 180 25.14 31.54 10.66
CA PRO A 180 25.58 30.57 9.65
C PRO A 180 27.11 30.31 9.66
N TYR A 181 27.75 30.32 10.84
CA TYR A 181 29.19 30.19 11.06
C TYR A 181 29.61 28.80 11.53
N TYR A 182 28.94 27.76 11.03
CA TYR A 182 29.47 26.40 10.98
C TYR A 182 29.05 25.73 9.67
N ASP A 183 29.38 26.36 8.54
CA ASP A 183 29.66 25.60 7.32
C ASP A 183 31.13 25.18 7.40
N GLY A 184 31.37 24.02 8.03
CA GLY A 184 32.67 23.37 8.08
C GLY A 184 33.04 22.85 6.69
N GLY A 185 33.42 23.77 5.82
CA GLY A 185 33.96 23.48 4.50
C GLY A 185 35.28 22.73 4.60
N ALA A 186 35.22 21.46 4.19
CA ALA A 186 36.28 20.46 4.04
C ALA A 186 37.71 20.95 3.70
N GLY A 187 38.71 20.26 4.28
CA GLY A 187 40.00 20.10 3.60
C GLY A 187 41.19 19.72 4.48
N VAL A 188 41.70 18.49 4.22
CA VAL A 188 43.09 18.02 4.38
C VAL A 188 43.48 17.36 5.73
N MET A 189 43.44 16.01 5.79
CA MET A 189 44.64 15.13 5.75
C MET A 189 44.26 13.65 5.90
N MET A 190 44.72 12.85 4.92
CA MET A 190 44.69 11.38 4.73
C MET A 190 43.37 10.72 4.33
#